data_AF-A0A258DUM8-F1
#
_entry.id   AF-A0A258DUM8-F1
#
_cell.length_a   1.000
_cell.length_b   1.000
_cell.length_c   1.000
_cell.angle_alpha   90.00
_cell.angle_beta   90.00
_cell.angle_gamma   90.00
#
_symmetry.space_group_name_H-M   'P 1'
#
loop_
_entity.id
_entity.type
_entity.pdbx_description
1 polymer ?
#
loop_
_entity_poly.entity_id
_entity_poly.type
_entity_poly.pdbx_seq_one_letter_code
_entity_poly.pdbx_strand_id
1 'polypeptide(L)'
;MGLAGWLQARTGAPLHMSRVEWLQARLLLAESPAAMMDQLVRHARWCGAPAAFLDYLPRRGPLFPKWVGPVPDRYVRIAAGDRLTLAGTDWRVMIGEGHAPEMICLYSAERKILIAADQILARITPHIGAYPSEPHGDPLGAYLASLPQFEALDADTYVLPSHGEPFHGLHARIAALRAHHDERLERLRAYCDTPRTVMETTGVLFRALAVEQIGFGLSEALAHLRHLVARGEFALEERDGCGWFRRI
;
A
#
# COMPACT_ATOMS: atom_id res chain seq x y z
N MET A 1 2.87 7.54 -11.62
CA MET A 1 1.51 8.09 -11.90
C MET A 1 1.45 9.60 -12.04
N GLY A 2 1.95 10.41 -11.11
CA GLY A 2 1.63 11.85 -11.06
C GLY A 2 1.87 12.67 -12.33
N LEU A 3 2.86 12.30 -13.16
CA LEU A 3 3.19 12.97 -14.43
C LEU A 3 2.83 12.14 -15.68
N ALA A 4 2.07 11.05 -15.55
CA ALA A 4 1.82 10.12 -16.65
C ALA A 4 1.13 10.78 -17.85
N GLY A 5 0.09 11.59 -17.63
CA GLY A 5 -0.58 12.29 -18.73
C GLY A 5 0.26 13.37 -19.36
N TRP A 6 1.05 14.10 -18.57
CA TRP A 6 2.00 15.09 -19.09
C TRP A 6 3.07 14.44 -19.98
N LEU A 7 3.63 13.30 -19.54
CA LEU A 7 4.61 12.54 -20.31
C LEU A 7 4.01 11.99 -21.61
N GLN A 8 2.80 11.43 -21.55
CA GLN A 8 2.10 10.96 -22.73
C GLN A 8 1.85 12.10 -23.73
N ALA A 9 1.32 13.24 -23.27
CA ALA A 9 1.06 14.40 -24.13
C ALA A 9 2.35 14.92 -24.81
N ARG A 10 3.49 14.84 -24.12
CA ARG A 10 4.78 15.32 -24.63
C ARG A 10 5.46 14.35 -25.60
N THR A 11 5.24 13.04 -25.44
CA THR A 11 6.01 12.01 -26.17
C THR A 11 5.17 11.21 -27.16
N GLY A 12 3.83 11.24 -27.03
CA GLY A 12 2.92 10.34 -27.76
C GLY A 12 2.99 8.88 -27.29
N ALA A 13 3.79 8.55 -26.27
CA ALA A 13 3.95 7.17 -25.81
C ALA A 13 2.67 6.64 -25.15
N PRO A 14 2.25 5.39 -25.45
CA PRO A 14 1.09 4.79 -24.80
C PRO A 14 1.38 4.53 -23.31
N LEU A 15 0.38 4.79 -22.46
CA LEU A 15 0.43 4.40 -21.05
C LEU A 15 0.18 2.89 -20.96
N HIS A 16 1.18 2.13 -20.52
CA HIS A 16 0.98 0.73 -20.11
C HIS A 16 0.69 0.69 -18.61
N MET A 17 -0.42 0.07 -18.22
CA MET A 17 -0.87 0.08 -16.83
C MET A 17 -1.76 -1.12 -16.53
N SER A 18 -1.81 -1.51 -15.25
CA SER A 18 -2.77 -2.48 -14.76
C SER A 18 -4.16 -1.87 -14.71
N ARG A 19 -5.18 -2.70 -14.80
CA ARG A 19 -6.56 -2.22 -14.97
C ARG A 19 -7.04 -1.53 -13.69
N VAL A 20 -6.81 -2.15 -12.54
CA VAL A 20 -7.32 -1.68 -11.26
C VAL A 20 -6.67 -0.36 -10.89
N GLU A 21 -5.34 -0.24 -11.04
CA GLU A 21 -4.63 1.01 -10.75
C GLU A 21 -5.11 2.16 -11.66
N TRP A 22 -5.32 1.89 -12.96
CA TRP A 22 -5.80 2.92 -13.88
C TRP A 22 -7.21 3.40 -13.50
N LEU A 23 -8.11 2.46 -13.19
CA LEU A 23 -9.48 2.77 -12.76
C LEU A 23 -9.48 3.52 -11.42
N GLN A 24 -8.67 3.12 -10.46
CA GLN A 24 -8.58 3.75 -9.15
C GLN A 24 -8.05 5.19 -9.28
N ALA A 25 -7.01 5.42 -10.08
CA ALA A 25 -6.49 6.77 -10.31
C ALA A 25 -7.53 7.67 -11.00
N ARG A 26 -8.29 7.14 -11.96
CA ARG A 26 -9.40 7.86 -12.62
C ARG A 26 -10.52 8.20 -11.63
N LEU A 27 -10.88 7.26 -10.75
CA LEU A 27 -11.89 7.46 -9.71
C LEU A 27 -11.47 8.55 -8.73
N LEU A 28 -10.26 8.47 -8.20
CA LEU A 28 -9.74 9.44 -7.21
C LEU A 28 -9.60 10.86 -7.78
N LEU A 29 -9.40 11.02 -9.10
CA LEU A 29 -9.43 12.32 -9.76
C LEU A 29 -10.84 12.83 -10.07
N ALA A 30 -11.80 11.93 -10.29
CA ALA A 30 -13.18 12.28 -10.60
C ALA A 30 -14.01 12.57 -9.33
N GLU A 31 -13.58 12.07 -8.17
CA GLU A 31 -14.26 12.27 -6.90
C GLU A 31 -14.17 13.73 -6.41
N SER A 32 -15.27 14.21 -5.83
CA SER A 32 -15.31 15.55 -5.24
C SER A 32 -14.31 15.65 -4.07
N PRO A 33 -13.47 16.70 -4.02
CA PRO A 33 -12.59 16.96 -2.87
C PRO A 33 -13.33 16.97 -1.52
N ALA A 34 -14.54 17.52 -1.48
CA ALA A 34 -15.35 17.57 -0.26
C ALA A 34 -15.79 16.16 0.18
N ALA A 35 -16.30 15.35 -0.76
CA ALA A 35 -16.74 13.99 -0.47
C ALA A 35 -15.58 13.11 0.02
N MET A 36 -14.42 13.21 -0.63
CA MET A 36 -13.21 12.51 -0.23
C MET A 36 -12.79 12.90 1.19
N MET A 37 -12.81 14.20 1.52
CA MET A 37 -12.47 14.67 2.87
C MET A 37 -13.47 14.23 3.92
N ASP A 38 -14.76 14.28 3.63
CA ASP A 38 -15.79 13.80 4.54
C ASP A 38 -15.61 12.31 4.84
N GLN A 39 -15.28 11.48 3.83
CA GLN A 39 -14.97 10.07 4.02
C GLN A 39 -13.72 9.87 4.88
N LEU A 40 -12.63 10.59 4.60
CA LEU A 40 -11.39 10.48 5.39
C LEU A 40 -11.60 10.93 6.85
N VAL A 41 -12.36 12.01 7.10
CA VAL A 41 -12.65 12.49 8.44
C VAL A 41 -13.53 11.50 9.21
N ARG A 42 -14.58 10.96 8.59
CA ARG A 42 -15.41 9.91 9.21
C ARG A 42 -14.56 8.68 9.55
N HIS A 43 -13.70 8.26 8.63
CA HIS A 43 -12.82 7.12 8.84
C HIS A 43 -11.79 7.37 9.96
N ALA A 44 -11.17 8.55 10.00
CA ALA A 44 -10.25 8.92 11.07
C ALA A 44 -10.93 8.95 12.44
N ARG A 45 -12.17 9.45 12.52
CA ARG A 45 -13.00 9.38 13.74
C ARG A 45 -13.26 7.94 14.15
N TRP A 46 -13.66 7.09 13.21
CA TRP A 46 -13.87 5.65 13.48
C TRP A 46 -12.60 4.95 13.97
N CYS A 47 -11.44 5.39 13.51
CA CYS A 47 -10.14 4.90 14.00
C CYS A 47 -9.76 5.43 15.40
N GLY A 48 -10.52 6.36 15.99
CA GLY A 48 -10.20 6.99 17.27
C GLY A 48 -9.15 8.11 17.18
N ALA A 49 -8.99 8.76 16.02
CA ALA A 49 -7.97 9.79 15.84
C ALA A 49 -8.17 11.01 16.77
N PRO A 50 -7.08 11.65 17.24
CA PRO A 50 -7.16 12.78 18.16
C PRO A 50 -7.73 14.03 17.49
N ALA A 51 -8.36 14.91 18.28
CA ALA A 51 -8.96 16.16 17.80
C ALA A 51 -8.00 17.01 16.94
N ALA A 52 -6.73 17.11 17.34
CA ALA A 52 -5.72 17.84 16.59
C ALA A 52 -5.54 17.31 15.14
N PHE A 53 -5.63 16.00 14.94
CA PHE A 53 -5.58 15.40 13.60
C PHE A 53 -6.86 15.67 12.81
N LEU A 54 -8.01 15.57 13.47
CA LEU A 54 -9.31 15.82 12.85
C LEU A 54 -9.45 17.29 12.40
N ASP A 55 -8.83 18.24 13.11
CA ASP A 55 -8.77 19.64 12.71
C ASP A 55 -7.76 19.91 11.59
N TYR A 56 -6.64 19.16 11.60
CA TYR A 56 -5.60 19.26 10.59
C TYR A 56 -6.05 18.74 9.21
N LEU A 57 -6.74 17.60 9.19
CA LEU A 57 -7.00 16.84 7.97
C LEU A 57 -7.79 17.64 6.90
N PRO A 58 -8.89 18.37 7.23
CA PRO A 58 -9.59 19.21 6.26
C PRO A 58 -8.74 20.37 5.74
N ARG A 59 -7.89 20.96 6.60
CA ARG A 59 -6.98 22.06 6.20
C ARG A 59 -5.91 21.59 5.22
N ARG A 60 -5.49 20.33 5.34
CA ARG A 60 -4.54 19.69 4.42
C ARG A 60 -5.15 19.41 3.03
N GLY A 61 -6.47 19.18 2.95
CA GLY A 61 -7.20 18.84 1.72
C GLY A 61 -6.88 17.42 1.18
N PRO A 62 -7.39 16.98 0.03
CA PRO A 62 -7.01 15.68 -0.55
C PRO A 62 -5.59 15.71 -1.16
N LEU A 63 -4.76 14.67 -0.91
CA LEU A 63 -3.40 14.60 -1.49
C LEU A 63 -3.38 14.16 -2.95
N PHE A 64 -4.22 13.20 -3.32
CA PHE A 64 -4.14 12.57 -4.64
C PHE A 64 -4.33 13.57 -5.79
N PRO A 65 -5.45 14.33 -5.88
CA PRO A 65 -5.62 15.33 -6.93
C PRO A 65 -4.65 16.53 -6.81
N LYS A 66 -3.96 16.70 -5.67
CA LYS A 66 -2.91 17.72 -5.52
C LYS A 66 -1.62 17.33 -6.25
N TRP A 67 -1.27 16.04 -6.27
CA TRP A 67 0.02 15.55 -6.78
C TRP A 67 -0.08 14.78 -8.09
N VAL A 68 -1.31 14.44 -8.51
CA VAL A 68 -1.55 13.67 -9.73
C VAL A 68 -2.20 14.58 -10.77
N GLY A 69 -1.48 14.80 -11.86
CA GLY A 69 -2.01 15.46 -13.04
C GLY A 69 -3.03 14.58 -13.78
N PRO A 70 -3.61 15.06 -14.89
CA PRO A 70 -4.55 14.28 -15.68
C PRO A 70 -4.00 12.89 -16.04
N VAL A 71 -4.77 11.84 -15.75
CA VAL A 71 -4.45 10.48 -16.17
C VAL A 71 -4.93 10.27 -17.61
N PRO A 72 -4.11 9.68 -18.49
CA PRO A 72 -4.51 9.30 -19.85
C PRO A 72 -5.89 8.65 -19.91
N ASP A 73 -6.70 9.08 -20.87
CA ASP A 73 -8.06 8.54 -21.08
C ASP A 73 -8.06 7.12 -21.66
N ARG A 74 -6.91 6.71 -22.22
CA ARG A 74 -6.63 5.39 -22.77
C ARG A 74 -5.34 4.83 -22.18
N TYR A 75 -5.32 3.51 -22.01
CA TYR A 75 -4.15 2.76 -21.58
C TYR A 75 -4.07 1.44 -22.34
N VAL A 76 -2.87 0.90 -22.46
CA VAL A 76 -2.61 -0.48 -22.86
C VAL A 76 -2.61 -1.30 -21.57
N ARG A 77 -3.58 -2.20 -21.44
CA ARG A 77 -3.64 -3.08 -20.28
C ARG A 77 -2.45 -4.02 -20.31
N ILE A 78 -1.78 -4.13 -19.18
CA ILE A 78 -0.83 -5.20 -18.89
C ILE A 78 -1.24 -5.89 -17.58
N ALA A 79 -1.09 -7.20 -17.51
CA ALA A 79 -1.55 -8.07 -16.44
C ALA A 79 -0.49 -9.11 -16.07
N ALA A 80 -0.67 -9.80 -14.94
CA ALA A 80 0.24 -10.84 -14.48
C ALA A 80 0.51 -11.88 -15.59
N GLY A 81 1.79 -12.18 -15.84
CA GLY A 81 2.22 -13.14 -16.84
C GLY A 81 2.41 -12.59 -18.25
N ASP A 82 1.92 -11.38 -18.54
CA ASP A 82 2.19 -10.72 -19.82
C ASP A 82 3.70 -10.55 -20.04
N ARG A 83 4.11 -10.58 -21.32
CA ARG A 83 5.49 -10.37 -21.73
C ARG A 83 5.60 -9.10 -22.55
N LEU A 84 6.53 -8.23 -22.17
CA LEU A 84 6.82 -6.96 -22.82
C LEU A 84 8.24 -6.98 -23.35
N THR A 85 8.43 -6.60 -24.61
CA THR A 85 9.77 -6.37 -25.14
C THR A 85 10.08 -4.87 -25.04
N LEU A 86 10.94 -4.51 -24.09
CA LEU A 86 11.33 -3.12 -23.82
C LEU A 86 12.83 -2.97 -24.08
N ALA A 87 13.19 -2.04 -24.96
CA ALA A 87 14.58 -1.81 -25.38
C ALA A 87 15.31 -3.10 -25.82
N GLY A 88 14.59 -3.99 -26.52
CA GLY A 88 15.13 -5.26 -27.03
C GLY A 88 15.26 -6.38 -25.99
N THR A 89 14.76 -6.18 -24.76
CA THR A 89 14.79 -7.20 -23.71
C THR A 89 13.37 -7.61 -23.33
N ASP A 90 13.20 -8.90 -23.07
CA ASP A 90 11.96 -9.47 -22.57
C ASP A 90 11.79 -9.23 -21.07
N TRP A 91 10.60 -8.75 -20.70
CA TRP A 91 10.16 -8.51 -19.33
C TRP A 91 8.85 -9.24 -19.08
N ARG A 92 8.80 -10.07 -18.04
CA ARG A 92 7.58 -10.64 -17.52
C ARG A 92 6.93 -9.66 -16.54
N VAL A 93 5.65 -9.40 -16.73
CA VAL A 93 4.82 -8.63 -15.80
C VAL A 93 4.47 -9.51 -14.60
N MET A 94 4.78 -9.03 -13.40
CA MET A 94 4.48 -9.65 -12.12
C MET A 94 3.66 -8.66 -11.30
N ILE A 95 2.65 -9.15 -10.56
CA ILE A 95 1.73 -8.27 -9.83
C ILE A 95 1.96 -8.43 -8.33
N GLY A 96 2.32 -7.33 -7.69
CA GLY A 96 2.28 -7.16 -6.25
C GLY A 96 0.92 -6.64 -5.80
N GLU A 97 0.50 -7.05 -4.62
CA GLU A 97 -0.72 -6.54 -3.98
C GLU A 97 -0.41 -6.02 -2.58
N GLY A 98 -1.39 -5.36 -1.96
CA GLY A 98 -1.34 -4.87 -0.59
C GLY A 98 -0.78 -3.45 -0.43
N HIS A 99 0.39 -3.16 -1.02
CA HIS A 99 0.89 -1.78 -1.08
C HIS A 99 0.00 -0.90 -1.99
N ALA A 100 -0.40 -1.48 -3.13
CA ALA A 100 -1.42 -0.95 -4.02
C ALA A 100 -2.25 -2.14 -4.56
N PRO A 101 -3.45 -1.92 -5.13
CA PRO A 101 -4.34 -3.01 -5.54
C PRO A 101 -3.79 -3.92 -6.65
N GLU A 102 -3.02 -3.41 -7.60
CA GLU A 102 -2.50 -4.19 -8.73
C GLU A 102 -1.14 -3.62 -9.18
N MET A 103 -0.16 -3.61 -8.27
CA MET A 103 1.17 -3.02 -8.45
C MET A 103 2.00 -3.80 -9.46
N ILE A 104 2.48 -3.13 -10.50
CA ILE A 104 3.29 -3.76 -11.54
C ILE A 104 4.76 -3.81 -11.13
N CYS A 105 5.30 -5.01 -11.14
CA CYS A 105 6.73 -5.29 -11.14
C CYS A 105 7.12 -5.91 -12.49
N LEU A 106 8.36 -5.69 -12.94
CA LEU A 106 8.86 -6.23 -14.21
C LEU A 106 10.11 -7.05 -13.96
N TYR A 107 10.13 -8.29 -14.41
CA TYR A 107 11.29 -9.17 -14.28
C TYR A 107 11.85 -9.57 -15.64
N SER A 108 13.15 -9.37 -15.84
CA SER A 108 13.89 -9.90 -16.98
C SER A 108 14.77 -11.06 -16.52
N ALA A 109 14.45 -12.28 -16.97
CA ALA A 109 15.27 -13.47 -16.68
C ALA A 109 16.64 -13.41 -17.35
N GLU A 110 16.68 -12.92 -18.60
CA GLU A 110 17.92 -12.73 -19.36
C GLU A 110 18.92 -11.82 -18.62
N ARG A 111 18.43 -10.70 -18.08
CA ARG A 111 19.27 -9.75 -17.34
C ARG A 111 19.37 -10.03 -15.85
N LYS A 112 18.56 -10.95 -15.33
CA LYS A 112 18.34 -11.18 -13.90
C LYS A 112 18.01 -9.89 -13.14
N ILE A 113 17.17 -9.04 -13.72
CA ILE A 113 16.76 -7.76 -13.14
C ILE A 113 15.29 -7.79 -12.78
N LEU A 114 14.96 -7.36 -11.55
CA LEU A 114 13.60 -7.08 -11.09
C LEU A 114 13.43 -5.59 -10.88
N ILE A 115 12.56 -4.93 -11.65
CA ILE A 115 12.01 -3.63 -11.29
C ILE A 115 10.87 -3.89 -10.30
N ALA A 116 11.12 -3.67 -9.01
CA ALA A 116 10.24 -4.08 -7.91
C ALA A 116 9.24 -3.00 -7.47
N ALA A 117 9.30 -1.81 -8.07
CA ALA A 117 8.51 -0.65 -7.67
C ALA A 117 8.55 -0.43 -6.14
N ASP A 118 7.41 -0.13 -5.53
CA ASP A 118 7.27 -0.06 -4.06
C ASP A 118 6.88 -1.40 -3.43
N GLN A 119 6.86 -2.50 -4.18
CA GLN A 119 6.55 -3.82 -3.62
C GLN A 119 7.68 -4.36 -2.75
N ILE A 120 8.93 -4.11 -3.15
CA ILE A 120 10.14 -4.54 -2.42
C ILE A 120 11.16 -3.41 -2.46
N LEU A 121 11.45 -2.83 -1.28
CA LEU A 121 12.34 -1.69 -1.10
C LEU A 121 13.60 -2.08 -0.33
N ALA A 122 14.74 -1.43 -0.60
CA ALA A 122 16.04 -1.86 -0.09
C ALA A 122 16.19 -1.73 1.44
N ARG A 123 15.79 -0.58 2.01
CA ARG A 123 16.03 -0.24 3.42
C ARG A 123 14.75 -0.09 4.23
N ILE A 124 13.75 0.59 3.68
CA ILE A 124 12.46 0.82 4.33
C ILE A 124 11.46 -0.29 3.97
N THR A 125 10.41 -0.43 4.76
CA THR A 125 9.28 -1.28 4.44
C THR A 125 8.33 -0.54 3.51
N PRO A 126 7.74 -1.21 2.51
CA PRO A 126 6.60 -0.67 1.78
C PRO A 126 5.49 -0.25 2.75
N HIS A 127 4.81 0.86 2.44
CA HIS A 127 3.61 1.22 3.19
C HIS A 127 2.48 0.27 2.81
N ILE A 128 1.80 -0.32 3.78
CA ILE A 128 0.63 -1.19 3.54
C ILE A 128 -0.51 -0.60 4.35
N GLY A 129 -1.45 0.04 3.66
CA GLY A 129 -2.53 0.79 4.30
C GLY A 129 -3.90 0.18 4.03
N ALA A 130 -4.73 0.09 5.06
CA ALA A 130 -6.16 -0.08 4.90
C ALA A 130 -6.83 1.29 4.72
N TYR A 131 -7.75 1.39 3.76
CA TYR A 131 -8.39 2.64 3.35
C TYR A 131 -9.91 2.53 3.42
N PRO A 132 -10.64 3.65 3.62
CA PRO A 132 -12.10 3.63 3.76
C PRO A 132 -12.85 3.17 2.52
N SER A 133 -12.22 3.18 1.35
CA SER A 133 -12.81 2.64 0.11
C SER A 133 -12.96 1.11 0.12
N GLU A 134 -12.20 0.42 0.98
CA GLU A 134 -12.28 -1.03 1.15
C GLU A 134 -12.25 -1.37 2.65
N PRO A 135 -13.32 -1.08 3.39
CA PRO A 135 -13.30 -1.09 4.85
C PRO A 135 -13.03 -2.45 5.46
N HIS A 136 -13.25 -3.54 4.72
CA HIS A 136 -13.05 -4.94 5.14
C HIS A 136 -11.83 -5.61 4.49
N GLY A 137 -11.03 -4.87 3.71
CA GLY A 137 -9.87 -5.43 3.02
C GLY A 137 -8.78 -5.91 3.99
N ASP A 138 -8.04 -6.93 3.56
CA ASP A 138 -6.82 -7.42 4.22
C ASP A 138 -5.59 -7.13 3.35
N PRO A 139 -5.14 -5.86 3.26
CA PRO A 139 -4.03 -5.49 2.40
C PRO A 139 -2.70 -6.09 2.88
N LEU A 140 -2.53 -6.37 4.18
CA LEU A 140 -1.34 -7.06 4.67
C LEU A 140 -1.32 -8.53 4.25
N GLY A 141 -2.46 -9.22 4.33
CA GLY A 141 -2.60 -10.57 3.79
C GLY A 141 -2.28 -10.62 2.30
N ALA A 142 -2.84 -9.69 1.53
CA ALA A 142 -2.55 -9.56 0.09
C ALA A 142 -1.06 -9.31 -0.19
N TYR A 143 -0.42 -8.43 0.58
CA TYR A 143 1.02 -8.19 0.50
C TYR A 143 1.82 -9.47 0.74
N LEU A 144 1.60 -10.15 1.88
CA LEU A 144 2.33 -11.36 2.26
C LEU A 144 2.11 -12.52 1.29
N ALA A 145 0.90 -12.62 0.72
CA ALA A 145 0.54 -13.60 -0.29
C ALA A 145 1.15 -13.31 -1.66
N SER A 146 1.50 -12.04 -1.95
CA SER A 146 2.17 -11.67 -3.19
C SER A 146 3.67 -11.97 -3.21
N LEU A 147 4.33 -12.04 -2.04
CA LEU A 147 5.78 -12.22 -1.91
C LEU A 147 6.37 -13.53 -2.52
N PRO A 148 5.70 -14.71 -2.43
CA PRO A 148 6.26 -15.98 -2.91
C PRO A 148 6.67 -15.98 -4.39
N GLN A 149 5.97 -15.24 -5.25
CA GLN A 149 6.33 -15.17 -6.67
C GLN A 149 7.70 -14.51 -6.91
N PHE A 150 8.11 -13.61 -6.01
CA PHE A 150 9.41 -12.94 -6.07
C PHE A 150 10.50 -13.79 -5.41
N GLU A 151 10.16 -14.56 -4.37
CA GLU A 151 11.06 -15.57 -3.78
C GLU A 151 11.41 -16.67 -4.80
N ALA A 152 10.51 -16.97 -5.73
CA ALA A 152 10.73 -17.94 -6.80
C ALA A 152 11.70 -17.46 -7.91
N LEU A 153 12.15 -16.20 -7.87
CA LEU A 153 13.15 -15.67 -8.81
C LEU A 153 14.57 -16.11 -8.41
N ASP A 154 15.50 -16.02 -9.36
CA ASP A 154 16.91 -16.37 -9.14
C ASP A 154 17.50 -15.61 -7.93
N ALA A 155 18.30 -16.30 -7.11
CA ALA A 155 18.89 -15.73 -5.89
C ALA A 155 19.83 -14.55 -6.17
N ASP A 156 20.45 -14.50 -7.35
CA ASP A 156 21.32 -13.41 -7.80
C ASP A 156 20.57 -12.28 -8.53
N THR A 157 19.23 -12.30 -8.54
CA THR A 157 18.40 -11.23 -9.10
C THR A 157 18.81 -9.86 -8.52
N TYR A 158 19.12 -8.92 -9.42
CA TYR A 158 19.39 -7.53 -9.12
C TYR A 158 18.08 -6.73 -9.07
N VAL A 159 17.81 -6.10 -7.94
CA VAL A 159 16.53 -5.45 -7.66
C VAL A 159 16.67 -3.94 -7.84
N LEU A 160 15.77 -3.36 -8.62
CA LEU A 160 15.61 -1.93 -8.86
C LEU A 160 14.32 -1.45 -8.17
N PRO A 161 14.40 -0.97 -6.92
CA PRO A 161 13.24 -0.43 -6.21
C PRO A 161 12.91 1.00 -6.68
N SER A 162 11.67 1.45 -6.45
CA SER A 162 11.29 2.86 -6.69
C SER A 162 11.92 3.83 -5.69
N HIS A 163 12.32 3.33 -4.50
CA HIS A 163 12.97 4.11 -3.46
C HIS A 163 14.20 3.40 -2.89
N GLY A 164 15.25 4.19 -2.61
CA GLY A 164 16.52 3.69 -2.12
C GLY A 164 17.47 3.27 -3.24
N GLU A 165 18.43 2.42 -2.90
CA GLU A 165 19.48 1.97 -3.81
C GLU A 165 19.09 0.63 -4.45
N PRO A 166 19.45 0.40 -5.72
CA PRO A 166 19.50 -0.94 -6.30
C PRO A 166 20.31 -1.91 -5.46
N PHE A 167 19.91 -3.19 -5.40
CA PHE A 167 20.56 -4.16 -4.51
C PHE A 167 20.45 -5.62 -4.99
N HIS A 168 21.34 -6.48 -4.48
CA HIS A 168 21.22 -7.94 -4.51
C HIS A 168 20.76 -8.48 -3.15
N GLY A 169 20.33 -9.74 -3.10
CA GLY A 169 19.84 -10.37 -1.87
C GLY A 169 18.32 -10.27 -1.73
N LEU A 170 17.60 -10.43 -2.83
CA LEU A 170 16.13 -10.41 -2.89
C LEU A 170 15.50 -11.31 -1.82
N HIS A 171 15.92 -12.57 -1.73
CA HIS A 171 15.34 -13.54 -0.79
C HIS A 171 15.55 -13.15 0.66
N ALA A 172 16.75 -12.70 1.02
CA ALA A 172 17.05 -12.21 2.37
C ALA A 172 16.20 -10.97 2.70
N ARG A 173 15.98 -10.09 1.73
CA ARG A 173 15.12 -8.92 1.92
C ARG A 173 13.66 -9.31 2.14
N ILE A 174 13.13 -10.27 1.38
CA ILE A 174 11.76 -10.76 1.55
C ILE A 174 11.60 -11.43 2.93
N ALA A 175 12.55 -12.25 3.35
CA ALA A 175 12.54 -12.85 4.69
C ALA A 175 12.52 -11.78 5.80
N ALA A 176 13.31 -10.71 5.65
CA ALA A 176 13.31 -9.58 6.59
C ALA A 176 11.97 -8.81 6.60
N LEU A 177 11.30 -8.68 5.45
CA LEU A 177 9.97 -8.06 5.35
C LEU A 177 8.91 -8.89 6.08
N ARG A 178 8.93 -10.22 5.92
CA ARG A 178 8.02 -11.12 6.65
C ARG A 178 8.25 -11.02 8.16
N ALA A 179 9.49 -11.16 8.59
CA ALA A 179 9.87 -11.06 10.00
C ALA A 179 9.44 -9.73 10.63
N HIS A 180 9.54 -8.63 9.88
CA HIS A 180 9.07 -7.32 10.32
C HIS A 180 7.57 -7.28 10.60
N HIS A 181 6.75 -7.83 9.70
CA HIS A 181 5.30 -7.87 9.88
C HIS A 181 4.91 -8.85 10.98
N ASP A 182 5.57 -9.99 11.09
CA ASP A 182 5.33 -10.96 12.17
C ASP A 182 5.61 -10.35 13.55
N GLU A 183 6.72 -9.61 13.72
CA GLU A 183 7.02 -8.89 14.97
C GLU A 183 5.89 -7.91 15.35
N ARG A 184 5.38 -7.15 14.38
CA ARG A 184 4.29 -6.20 14.61
C ARG A 184 2.97 -6.88 14.96
N LEU A 185 2.65 -7.99 14.30
CA LEU A 185 1.46 -8.78 14.61
C LEU A 185 1.55 -9.32 16.04
N GLU A 186 2.71 -9.82 16.48
CA GLU A 186 2.92 -10.26 17.87
C GLU A 186 2.74 -9.11 18.88
N ARG A 187 3.27 -7.92 18.58
CA ARG A 187 3.09 -6.75 19.44
C ARG A 187 1.61 -6.37 19.60
N LEU A 188 0.82 -6.46 18.52
CA LEU A 188 -0.62 -6.23 18.57
C LEU A 188 -1.35 -7.32 19.36
N ARG A 189 -1.00 -8.60 19.15
CA ARG A 189 -1.54 -9.73 19.92
C ARG A 189 -1.34 -9.53 21.43
N ALA A 190 -0.18 -9.04 21.85
CA ALA A 190 0.11 -8.77 23.25
C ALA A 190 -0.61 -7.51 23.79
N TYR A 191 -0.79 -6.47 22.97
CA TYR A 191 -1.35 -5.19 23.42
C TYR A 191 -2.89 -5.17 23.49
N CYS A 192 -3.56 -6.00 22.69
CA CYS A 192 -5.01 -6.02 22.53
C CYS A 192 -5.70 -7.15 23.33
N ASP A 193 -5.12 -7.59 24.45
CA ASP A 193 -5.78 -8.46 25.43
C ASP A 193 -7.04 -7.79 26.02
N THR A 194 -7.07 -6.46 26.03
CA THR A 194 -8.27 -5.64 26.23
C THR A 194 -8.64 -4.91 24.94
N PRO A 195 -9.91 -4.54 24.70
CA PRO A 195 -10.29 -3.77 23.53
C PRO A 195 -9.48 -2.47 23.37
N ARG A 196 -8.98 -2.22 22.15
CA ARG A 196 -8.23 -1.02 21.75
C ARG A 196 -8.77 -0.42 20.46
N THR A 197 -8.77 0.90 20.36
CA THR A 197 -8.98 1.61 19.09
C THR A 197 -7.77 1.48 18.16
N VAL A 198 -7.96 1.75 16.87
CA VAL A 198 -6.85 1.78 15.89
C VAL A 198 -5.79 2.80 16.30
N MET A 199 -6.19 3.99 16.76
CA MET A 199 -5.26 5.03 17.18
C MET A 199 -4.39 4.58 18.35
N GLU A 200 -4.96 3.89 19.35
CA GLU A 200 -4.18 3.37 20.49
C GLU A 200 -3.13 2.34 20.07
N THR A 201 -3.43 1.50 19.07
CA THR A 201 -2.47 0.48 18.62
C THR A 201 -1.30 1.07 17.83
N THR A 202 -1.42 2.28 17.28
CA THR A 202 -0.27 2.96 16.66
C THR A 202 0.89 3.15 17.63
N GLY A 203 0.61 3.34 18.93
CA GLY A 203 1.63 3.54 19.98
C GLY A 203 2.51 2.31 20.24
N VAL A 204 2.03 1.11 19.88
CA VAL A 204 2.85 -0.11 19.95
C VAL A 204 3.45 -0.50 18.61
N LEU A 205 3.21 0.22 17.52
CA LEU A 205 3.79 -0.06 16.20
C LEU A 205 4.83 0.98 15.79
N PHE A 206 4.61 2.23 16.17
CA PHE A 206 5.41 3.37 15.77
C PHE A 206 5.95 4.11 16.98
N ARG A 207 7.03 4.87 16.77
CA ARG A 207 7.38 5.95 17.68
C ARG A 207 6.30 7.03 17.61
N ALA A 208 6.29 7.95 18.56
CA ALA A 208 5.34 9.06 18.58
C ALA A 208 5.25 9.74 17.20
N LEU A 209 4.03 9.77 16.65
CA LEU A 209 3.75 10.29 15.32
C LEU A 209 3.46 11.78 15.41
N ALA A 210 4.06 12.56 14.51
CA ALA A 210 3.63 13.94 14.29
C ALA A 210 2.22 13.96 13.70
N VAL A 211 1.49 15.07 13.85
CA VAL A 211 0.08 15.15 13.41
C VAL A 211 -0.07 14.84 11.92
N GLU A 212 0.89 15.24 11.10
CA GLU A 212 0.92 15.00 9.65
C GLU A 212 1.11 13.51 9.30
N GLN A 213 1.66 12.72 10.21
CA GLN A 213 1.98 11.31 10.03
C GLN A 213 0.89 10.37 10.56
N ILE A 214 -0.03 10.86 11.40
CA ILE A 214 -1.09 10.05 12.01
C ILE A 214 -1.89 9.29 10.95
N GLY A 215 -2.21 9.91 9.81
CA GLY A 215 -2.94 9.24 8.73
C GLY A 215 -2.26 7.96 8.21
N PHE A 216 -0.94 7.97 8.05
CA PHE A 216 -0.18 6.78 7.65
C PHE A 216 -0.11 5.75 8.77
N GLY A 217 0.05 6.20 10.02
CA GLY A 217 0.04 5.31 11.17
C GLY A 217 -1.29 4.57 11.33
N LEU A 218 -2.42 5.28 11.14
CA LEU A 218 -3.75 4.71 11.23
C LEU A 218 -4.00 3.68 10.12
N SER A 219 -3.69 4.00 8.86
CA SER A 219 -3.91 3.06 7.75
C SER A 219 -3.10 1.79 7.91
N GLU A 220 -1.84 1.89 8.35
CA GLU A 220 -0.96 0.73 8.52
C GLU A 220 -1.31 -0.08 9.78
N ALA A 221 -1.64 0.56 10.89
CA ALA A 221 -2.14 -0.14 12.08
C ALA A 221 -3.44 -0.90 11.76
N LEU A 222 -4.36 -0.27 11.03
CA LEU A 222 -5.60 -0.91 10.61
C LEU A 222 -5.35 -2.09 9.65
N ALA A 223 -4.38 -2.00 8.75
CA ALA A 223 -4.00 -3.13 7.88
C ALA A 223 -3.59 -4.37 8.69
N HIS A 224 -2.76 -4.20 9.73
CA HIS A 224 -2.34 -5.31 10.59
C HIS A 224 -3.52 -5.86 11.43
N LEU A 225 -4.37 -4.98 11.96
CA LEU A 225 -5.57 -5.40 12.70
C LEU A 225 -6.56 -6.16 11.82
N ARG A 226 -6.77 -5.71 10.57
CA ARG A 226 -7.61 -6.40 9.59
C ARG A 226 -7.06 -7.78 9.23
N HIS A 227 -5.75 -7.93 9.11
CA HIS A 227 -5.13 -9.22 8.90
C HIS A 227 -5.40 -10.20 10.05
N LEU A 228 -5.29 -9.73 11.29
CA LEU A 228 -5.60 -10.55 12.48
C LEU A 228 -7.09 -10.93 12.54
N VAL A 229 -7.99 -10.03 12.14
CA VAL A 229 -9.43 -10.32 12.01
C VAL A 229 -9.70 -11.35 10.91
N ALA A 230 -9.08 -11.21 9.74
CA ALA A 230 -9.23 -12.13 8.62
C ALA A 230 -8.75 -13.57 8.97
N ARG A 231 -7.78 -13.67 9.89
CA ARG A 231 -7.27 -14.94 10.44
C ARG A 231 -8.12 -15.50 11.60
N GLY A 232 -9.17 -14.80 12.01
CA GLY A 232 -10.05 -15.21 13.11
C GLY A 232 -9.41 -15.07 14.49
N GLU A 233 -8.31 -14.33 14.62
CA GLU A 233 -7.59 -14.16 15.89
C GLU A 233 -8.12 -12.97 16.71
N PHE A 234 -8.76 -12.02 16.02
CA PHE A 234 -9.25 -10.77 16.60
C PHE A 234 -10.73 -10.55 16.27
N ALA A 235 -11.45 -9.94 17.22
CA ALA A 235 -12.80 -9.44 17.02
C ALA A 235 -12.77 -7.91 16.86
N LEU A 236 -13.69 -7.40 16.03
CA LEU A 236 -13.99 -5.98 15.90
C LEU A 236 -15.37 -5.70 16.49
N GLU A 237 -15.45 -4.73 17.39
CA GLU A 237 -16.69 -4.22 17.96
C GLU A 237 -16.78 -2.71 17.72
N GLU A 238 -17.97 -2.21 17.39
CA GLU A 238 -18.20 -0.77 17.27
C GLU A 238 -18.81 -0.21 18.54
N ARG A 239 -18.17 0.83 19.11
CA ARG A 239 -18.63 1.52 20.33
C ARG A 239 -18.39 3.01 20.17
N ASP A 240 -19.41 3.81 20.44
CA ASP A 240 -19.38 5.28 20.34
C ASP A 240 -18.85 5.80 18.99
N GLY A 241 -19.19 5.09 17.90
CA GLY A 241 -18.75 5.42 16.54
C GLY A 241 -17.29 5.11 16.22
N CYS A 242 -16.57 4.40 17.12
CA CYS A 242 -15.20 3.94 16.93
C CYS A 242 -15.13 2.42 16.78
N GLY A 243 -14.16 1.94 16.00
CA GLY A 243 -13.81 0.53 15.90
C GLY A 243 -12.84 0.11 17.01
N TRP A 244 -13.24 -0.87 17.81
CA TRP A 244 -12.47 -1.45 18.89
C TRP A 244 -12.08 -2.88 18.55
N PHE A 245 -10.80 -3.19 18.67
CA PHE A 245 -10.21 -4.48 18.35
C PHE A 245 -9.75 -5.17 19.62
N ARG A 246 -10.04 -6.46 19.75
CA ARG A 246 -9.55 -7.31 20.85
C ARG A 246 -9.15 -8.68 20.34
N ARG A 247 -8.17 -9.28 20.98
CA ARG A 247 -7.81 -10.69 20.76
C ARG A 247 -8.95 -11.61 21.26
N ILE A 248 -9.16 -12.73 20.56
CA ILE A 248 -10.12 -13.79 20.91
C ILE A 248 -9.42 -14.90 21.68
#